data_AF-A0A1Q9EZJ8-F1
#
_entry.id   AF-A0A1Q9EZJ8-F1
#
_cell.length_a   1.000
_cell.length_b   1.000
_cell.length_c   1.000
_cell.angle_alpha   90.00
_cell.angle_beta   90.00
_cell.angle_gamma   90.00
#
_symmetry.space_group_name_H-M   'P 1'
#
loop_
_entity.id
_entity.type
_entity.pdbx_description
1 polymer ?
#
loop_
_entity_poly.entity_id
_entity_poly.type
_entity_poly.pdbx_seq_one_letter_code
_entity_poly.pdbx_strand_id
1 'polypeptide(L)'
;MWAKSTEDMRRRTFNIDIDNPLANNFLANYQVVMDGHEKVAAKCPGIPPSRAGRPRKDGQNPQRQNGWFMAIDPRSGLILSVTNMQEPENNEVAKAVLNKVVARASNLNCVIYDKMCVCHKAFVSDRNFAKVKYWCVDRFHAKAHGDHCPCSPLLHRRLDRRVRDVNTSIAEQTFSWFRGYAASFNTKNADTHIFYVLLYVKKHNLLVRKDYIRHLNPFSARAKASKSGHVLTRPSSKKYQCRRPAASSHSGLVYKKPSKKVMKHHIMQK
;
A
#
# COMPACT_ATOMS: atom_id res chain seq x y z
N MET A 1 2.36 1.63 44.98
CA MET A 1 1.74 2.41 43.90
C MET A 1 1.77 1.52 42.65
N TRP A 2 0.66 0.84 42.36
CA TRP A 2 0.64 -0.40 41.58
C TRP A 2 0.83 -0.19 40.07
N ALA A 3 1.59 -1.11 39.48
CA ALA A 3 1.91 -1.22 38.08
C ALA A 3 0.64 -1.27 37.22
N LYS A 4 0.49 -0.31 36.29
CA LYS A 4 -0.50 -0.40 35.21
C LYS A 4 -0.13 -1.61 34.34
N SER A 5 -1.11 -2.45 34.03
CA SER A 5 -0.88 -3.66 33.23
C SER A 5 -0.25 -3.31 31.88
N THR A 6 0.65 -4.16 31.41
CA THR A 6 1.28 -4.07 30.08
C THR A 6 0.25 -3.98 28.95
N GLU A 7 -0.95 -4.52 29.16
CA GLU A 7 -2.07 -4.46 28.23
C GLU A 7 -2.70 -3.07 28.14
N ASP A 8 -2.74 -2.34 29.27
CA ASP A 8 -3.22 -0.95 29.33
C ASP A 8 -2.20 0.02 28.73
N MET A 9 -0.90 -0.28 28.87
CA MET A 9 0.18 0.39 28.12
C MET A 9 0.10 0.12 26.61
N ARG A 10 -0.17 -1.13 26.20
CA ARG A 10 -0.41 -1.49 24.81
C ARG A 10 -1.59 -0.71 24.25
N ARG A 11 -2.76 -0.73 24.90
CA ARG A 11 -3.94 0.03 24.44
C ARG A 11 -3.68 1.53 24.28
N ARG A 12 -2.87 2.14 25.16
CA ARG A 12 -2.45 3.55 25.05
C ARG A 12 -1.38 3.83 24.01
N THR A 13 -0.51 2.88 23.67
CA THR A 13 0.48 3.03 22.59
C THR A 13 -0.11 2.71 21.20
N PHE A 14 -1.18 1.93 21.13
CA PHE A 14 -1.90 1.62 19.89
C PHE A 14 -3.03 2.61 19.55
N ASN A 15 -3.54 3.33 20.55
CA ASN A 15 -4.25 4.58 20.34
C ASN A 15 -3.22 5.72 20.38
N ILE A 16 -2.40 5.84 19.34
CA ILE A 16 -1.89 7.17 19.04
C ILE A 16 -3.13 8.01 18.74
N ASP A 17 -3.53 8.81 19.73
CA ASP A 17 -4.16 10.08 19.49
C ASP A 17 -3.25 10.81 18.50
N ILE A 18 -3.54 10.59 17.23
CA ILE A 18 -3.19 11.53 16.19
C ILE A 18 -4.07 12.71 16.57
N ASP A 19 -3.50 13.68 17.30
CA ASP A 19 -4.15 14.90 17.77
C ASP A 19 -5.21 15.32 16.77
N ASN A 20 -6.48 15.38 17.20
CA ASN A 20 -7.69 15.52 16.38
C ASN A 20 -7.40 16.31 15.07
N PRO A 21 -7.03 15.63 13.96
CA PRO A 21 -6.56 16.31 12.76
C PRO A 21 -7.68 17.07 12.05
N LEU A 22 -8.90 16.91 12.55
CA LEU A 22 -10.15 17.43 12.04
C LEU A 22 -10.65 18.64 12.84
N ALA A 23 -9.93 19.05 13.89
CA ALA A 23 -10.35 20.15 14.78
C ALA A 23 -10.52 21.49 14.06
N ASN A 24 -9.90 21.69 12.89
CA ASN A 24 -9.79 23.02 12.26
C ASN A 24 -10.36 23.16 10.86
N ASN A 25 -11.22 22.27 10.34
CA ASN A 25 -11.91 22.55 9.08
C ASN A 25 -13.30 21.90 8.97
N PHE A 26 -14.33 22.71 9.29
CA PHE A 26 -15.75 22.50 8.99
C PHE A 26 -16.04 22.51 7.48
N LEU A 27 -15.40 21.62 6.72
CA LEU A 27 -15.75 21.45 5.31
C LEU A 27 -16.97 20.56 5.23
N ALA A 28 -18.07 21.11 4.72
CA ALA A 28 -19.16 20.29 4.22
C ALA A 28 -18.55 19.31 3.20
N ASN A 29 -18.68 18.01 3.45
CA ASN A 29 -18.29 16.92 2.56
C ASN A 29 -16.81 16.45 2.62
N TYR A 30 -16.45 15.75 3.69
CA TYR A 30 -15.11 15.17 3.90
C TYR A 30 -14.88 13.87 3.12
N GLN A 31 -13.64 13.64 2.67
CA GLN A 31 -13.28 12.52 1.80
C GLN A 31 -12.08 11.78 2.38
N VAL A 32 -11.97 10.47 2.12
CA VAL A 32 -10.83 9.67 2.56
C VAL A 32 -10.35 8.74 1.45
N VAL A 33 -9.03 8.57 1.35
CA VAL A 33 -8.37 7.57 0.50
C VAL A 33 -7.83 6.48 1.39
N MET A 34 -8.10 5.22 1.05
CA MET A 34 -7.66 4.04 1.77
C MET A 34 -6.88 3.11 0.85
N ASP A 35 -5.81 2.51 1.37
CA ASP A 35 -4.99 1.56 0.62
C ASP A 35 -4.14 0.69 1.56
N GLY A 36 -3.73 -0.48 1.06
CA GLY A 36 -2.87 -1.45 1.72
C GLY A 36 -1.47 -1.52 1.12
N HIS A 37 -0.48 -1.83 1.94
CA HIS A 37 0.90 -1.93 1.49
C HIS A 37 1.69 -3.06 2.16
N GLU A 38 2.31 -3.91 1.35
CA GLU A 38 2.91 -5.16 1.80
C GLU A 38 4.43 -5.13 2.00
N LYS A 39 5.18 -4.15 1.44
CA LYS A 39 6.67 -4.21 1.48
C LYS A 39 7.27 -3.89 2.84
N VAL A 40 6.54 -3.14 3.66
CA VAL A 40 6.89 -2.88 5.06
C VAL A 40 6.08 -3.87 5.88
N ALA A 41 6.72 -4.90 6.41
CA ALA A 41 6.03 -6.03 7.03
C ALA A 41 6.79 -6.49 8.27
N ALA A 42 6.09 -6.48 9.42
CA ALA A 42 6.66 -6.91 10.68
C ALA A 42 6.81 -8.44 10.71
N LYS A 43 7.77 -8.93 11.49
CA LYS A 43 7.93 -10.37 11.70
C LYS A 43 6.73 -10.94 12.46
N CYS A 44 6.31 -12.16 12.13
CA CYS A 44 5.32 -12.88 12.91
C CYS A 44 5.96 -13.45 14.18
N PRO A 45 5.34 -13.30 15.36
CA PRO A 45 5.81 -13.96 16.59
C PRO A 45 5.50 -15.47 16.63
N GLY A 46 4.71 -15.99 15.68
CA GLY A 46 4.28 -17.39 15.63
C GLY A 46 4.07 -17.90 14.20
N ILE A 47 3.07 -18.77 14.02
CA ILE A 47 2.76 -19.39 12.72
C ILE A 47 2.49 -18.28 11.68
N PRO A 48 3.17 -18.30 10.51
CA PRO A 48 2.95 -17.31 9.47
C PRO A 48 1.51 -17.36 8.95
N PRO A 49 0.94 -16.22 8.53
CA PRO A 49 -0.42 -16.15 8.00
C PRO A 49 -0.58 -17.06 6.78
N SER A 50 -1.82 -17.51 6.56
CA SER A 50 -2.20 -18.52 5.57
C SER A 50 -1.72 -18.26 4.14
N ARG A 51 -1.40 -17.00 3.81
CA ARG A 51 -0.91 -16.54 2.50
C ARG A 51 0.30 -15.62 2.63
N ALA A 52 1.35 -16.05 3.33
CA ALA A 52 2.59 -15.28 3.56
C ALA A 52 3.43 -14.96 2.30
N GLY A 53 2.83 -14.88 1.12
CA GLY A 53 3.51 -14.64 -0.15
C GLY A 53 4.20 -15.88 -0.72
N ARG A 54 4.84 -15.71 -1.87
CA ARG A 54 5.58 -16.80 -2.55
C ARG A 54 6.72 -17.28 -1.63
N PRO A 55 6.89 -18.60 -1.45
CA PRO A 55 8.05 -19.15 -0.75
C PRO A 55 9.34 -18.58 -1.31
N ARG A 56 10.31 -18.31 -0.44
CA ARG A 56 11.64 -17.90 -0.87
C ARG A 56 12.31 -19.04 -1.65
N LYS A 57 13.36 -18.73 -2.41
CA LYS A 57 14.12 -19.74 -3.18
C LYS A 57 14.72 -20.86 -2.31
N ASP A 58 14.89 -20.60 -1.01
CA ASP A 58 15.36 -21.52 0.02
C ASP A 58 14.22 -22.37 0.63
N GLY A 59 12.98 -22.25 0.14
CA GLY A 59 11.83 -23.02 0.60
C GLY A 59 11.21 -22.52 1.90
N GLN A 60 11.77 -21.48 2.53
CA GLN A 60 11.20 -20.93 3.76
C GLN A 60 10.05 -19.98 3.47
N ASN A 61 8.94 -20.16 4.19
CA ASN A 61 7.84 -19.19 4.18
C ASN A 61 8.27 -17.91 4.90
N PRO A 62 7.97 -16.73 4.35
CA PRO A 62 8.19 -15.48 5.07
C PRO A 62 7.43 -15.49 6.39
N GLN A 63 8.14 -15.49 7.53
CA GLN A 63 7.52 -15.27 8.84
C GLN A 63 7.22 -13.79 9.04
N ARG A 64 6.36 -13.23 8.20
CA ARG A 64 6.01 -11.82 8.19
C ARG A 64 4.52 -11.63 8.02
N GLN A 65 4.03 -10.58 8.65
CA GLN A 65 2.69 -10.08 8.45
C GLN A 65 2.55 -9.52 7.03
N ASN A 66 1.32 -9.28 6.58
CA ASN A 66 1.03 -8.85 5.22
C ASN A 66 1.20 -7.35 4.99
N GLY A 67 1.56 -6.59 6.04
CA GLY A 67 2.01 -5.21 5.92
C GLY A 67 1.13 -4.22 6.67
N TRP A 68 0.79 -3.09 6.04
CA TRP A 68 0.06 -2.00 6.68
C TRP A 68 -1.07 -1.47 5.81
N PHE A 69 -2.18 -1.14 6.44
CA PHE A 69 -3.32 -0.51 5.81
C PHE A 69 -3.49 0.90 6.39
N MET A 70 -3.69 1.90 5.53
CA MET A 70 -3.80 3.30 5.94
C MET A 70 -5.05 3.95 5.36
N ALA A 71 -5.62 4.89 6.12
CA ALA A 71 -6.61 5.85 5.66
C ALA A 71 -6.02 7.25 5.76
N ILE A 72 -6.10 8.02 4.68
CA ILE A 72 -5.40 9.28 4.52
C ILE A 72 -6.37 10.33 3.98
N ASP A 73 -6.28 11.55 4.51
CA ASP A 73 -6.96 12.72 3.95
C ASP A 73 -6.30 13.10 2.61
N PRO A 74 -7.00 13.04 1.48
CA PRO A 74 -6.43 13.41 0.19
C PRO A 74 -6.15 14.91 0.04
N ARG A 75 -6.72 15.77 0.89
CA ARG A 75 -6.47 17.22 0.81
C ARG A 75 -5.18 17.61 1.52
N SER A 76 -5.04 17.22 2.78
CA SER A 76 -3.84 17.54 3.57
C SER A 76 -2.71 16.54 3.37
N GLY A 77 -3.01 15.27 3.08
CA GLY A 77 -2.05 14.17 3.16
C GLY A 77 -1.87 13.61 4.57
N LEU A 78 -2.69 14.00 5.54
CA LEU A 78 -2.64 13.47 6.91
C LEU A 78 -3.11 12.03 6.95
N ILE A 79 -2.33 11.17 7.59
CA ILE A 79 -2.73 9.80 7.92
C ILE A 79 -3.71 9.90 9.09
N LEU A 80 -4.93 9.41 8.88
CA LEU A 80 -6.04 9.46 9.83
C LEU A 80 -6.13 8.20 10.68
N SER A 81 -5.80 7.06 10.08
CA SER A 81 -5.80 5.75 10.71
C SER A 81 -4.78 4.84 10.02
N VAL A 82 -4.16 3.97 10.82
CA VAL A 82 -3.20 2.97 10.36
C VAL A 82 -3.43 1.69 11.15
N THR A 83 -3.39 0.55 10.47
CA THR A 83 -3.55 -0.78 11.08
C THR A 83 -2.56 -1.75 10.42
N ASN A 84 -1.98 -2.63 11.23
CA ASN A 84 -1.14 -3.71 10.74
C ASN A 84 -2.00 -4.83 10.15
N MET A 85 -1.66 -5.31 8.96
CA MET A 85 -2.35 -6.40 8.27
C MET A 85 -1.74 -7.73 8.66
N GLN A 86 -2.37 -8.45 9.59
CA GLN A 86 -1.94 -9.81 9.95
C GLN A 86 -2.19 -10.78 8.78
N GLU A 87 -3.42 -10.81 8.28
CA GLU A 87 -3.81 -11.48 7.04
C GLU A 87 -3.76 -10.50 5.85
N PRO A 88 -3.75 -10.99 4.59
CA PRO A 88 -3.81 -10.12 3.43
C PRO A 88 -4.99 -9.16 3.50
N GLU A 89 -4.86 -8.02 2.82
CA GLU A 89 -5.90 -7.01 2.76
C GLU A 89 -7.27 -7.63 2.44
N ASN A 90 -8.18 -7.52 3.40
CA ASN A 90 -9.54 -8.05 3.35
C ASN A 90 -10.57 -6.99 3.75
N ASN A 91 -11.84 -7.31 3.59
CA ASN A 91 -12.94 -6.39 3.87
C ASN A 91 -12.97 -5.98 5.36
N GLU A 92 -12.56 -6.86 6.27
CA GLU A 92 -12.56 -6.62 7.72
C GLU A 92 -11.52 -5.59 8.13
N VAL A 93 -10.30 -5.69 7.60
CA VAL A 93 -9.22 -4.72 7.83
C VAL A 93 -9.65 -3.34 7.33
N ALA A 94 -10.15 -3.27 6.10
CA ALA A 94 -10.64 -2.01 5.52
C ALA A 94 -11.78 -1.42 6.35
N LYS A 95 -12.75 -2.25 6.77
CA LYS A 95 -13.87 -1.85 7.62
C LYS A 95 -13.42 -1.34 8.99
N ALA A 96 -12.51 -2.04 9.65
CA ALA A 96 -11.98 -1.64 10.96
C ALA A 96 -11.25 -0.29 10.89
N VAL A 97 -10.48 -0.07 9.81
CA VAL A 97 -9.82 1.21 9.57
C VAL A 97 -10.83 2.32 9.30
N LEU A 98 -11.84 2.07 8.48
CA LEU A 98 -12.89 3.05 8.16
C LEU A 98 -13.72 3.43 9.40
N ASN A 99 -14.04 2.47 10.27
CA ASN A 99 -14.73 2.73 11.54
C ASN A 99 -13.98 3.74 12.42
N LYS A 100 -12.65 3.59 12.53
CA LYS A 100 -11.80 4.56 13.25
C LYS A 100 -11.85 5.95 12.63
N VAL A 101 -11.94 6.05 11.30
CA VAL A 101 -12.05 7.33 10.60
C VAL A 101 -13.42 7.96 10.82
N VAL A 102 -14.51 7.20 10.65
CA VAL A 102 -15.89 7.70 10.80
C VAL A 102 -16.16 8.18 12.23
N ALA A 103 -15.61 7.49 13.24
CA ALA A 103 -15.70 7.91 14.63
C ALA A 103 -15.09 9.31 14.88
N ARG A 104 -14.14 9.74 14.03
CA ARG A 104 -13.46 11.03 14.14
C ARG A 104 -14.00 12.07 13.14
N ALA A 105 -14.37 11.64 11.94
CA ALA A 105 -14.87 12.47 10.83
C ALA A 105 -16.38 12.29 10.66
N SER A 106 -17.16 13.00 11.48
CA SER A 106 -18.62 12.91 11.50
C SER A 106 -19.31 13.35 10.20
N ASN A 107 -18.58 14.06 9.33
CA ASN A 107 -18.97 14.58 8.01
C ASN A 107 -18.35 13.80 6.83
N LEU A 108 -17.75 12.63 7.06
CA LEU A 108 -17.23 11.77 5.99
C LEU A 108 -18.36 11.38 5.04
N ASN A 109 -18.20 11.72 3.76
CA ASN A 109 -19.24 11.49 2.76
C ASN A 109 -18.75 10.72 1.53
N CYS A 110 -17.44 10.56 1.34
CA CYS A 110 -16.84 9.88 0.20
C CYS A 110 -15.64 9.04 0.63
N VAL A 111 -15.61 7.78 0.20
CA VAL A 111 -14.51 6.85 0.43
C VAL A 111 -13.96 6.40 -0.92
N ILE A 112 -12.64 6.49 -1.07
CA ILE A 112 -11.89 6.09 -2.27
C ILE A 112 -10.98 4.92 -1.88
N TYR A 113 -11.13 3.79 -2.56
CA TYR A 113 -10.38 2.57 -2.25
C TYR A 113 -10.26 1.66 -3.48
N ASP A 114 -9.07 1.12 -3.73
CA ASP A 114 -8.77 0.27 -4.89
C ASP A 114 -9.70 -0.94 -5.01
N LYS A 115 -9.99 -1.61 -3.88
CA LYS A 115 -10.88 -2.78 -3.84
C LYS A 115 -12.31 -2.43 -3.43
N MET A 116 -12.76 -1.19 -3.67
CA MET A 116 -14.11 -0.75 -3.31
C MET A 116 -15.18 -1.66 -3.92
N CYS A 117 -15.01 -2.15 -5.15
CA CYS A 117 -15.98 -3.05 -5.79
C CYS A 117 -16.26 -4.33 -4.99
N VAL A 118 -15.23 -4.90 -4.36
CA VAL A 118 -15.30 -6.12 -3.56
C VAL A 118 -16.02 -5.86 -2.24
N CYS A 119 -15.78 -4.68 -1.65
CA CYS A 119 -16.34 -4.29 -0.35
C CYS A 119 -17.70 -3.59 -0.46
N HIS A 120 -18.09 -3.11 -1.64
CA HIS A 120 -19.18 -2.15 -1.84
C HIS A 120 -20.48 -2.58 -1.16
N LYS A 121 -20.94 -3.81 -1.43
CA LYS A 121 -22.20 -4.33 -0.85
C LYS A 121 -22.14 -4.39 0.67
N ALA A 122 -21.01 -4.81 1.23
CA ALA A 122 -20.81 -4.94 2.68
C ALA A 122 -20.67 -3.58 3.38
N PHE A 123 -20.14 -2.57 2.70
CA PHE A 123 -19.95 -1.23 3.27
C PHE A 123 -21.23 -0.40 3.19
N VAL A 124 -21.96 -0.48 2.07
CA VAL A 124 -23.24 0.23 1.89
C VAL A 124 -24.31 -0.26 2.85
N SER A 125 -24.33 -1.56 3.18
CA SER A 125 -25.30 -2.13 4.12
C SER A 125 -24.98 -1.86 5.59
N ASP A 126 -23.79 -1.33 5.90
CA ASP A 126 -23.38 -1.07 7.28
C ASP A 126 -23.94 0.25 7.79
N ARG A 127 -24.70 0.18 8.88
CA ARG A 127 -25.29 1.36 9.55
C ARG A 127 -24.24 2.35 10.04
N ASN A 128 -23.04 1.89 10.38
CA ASN A 128 -21.93 2.76 10.79
C ASN A 128 -21.49 3.70 9.66
N PHE A 129 -21.75 3.33 8.40
CA PHE A 129 -21.36 4.10 7.22
C PHE A 129 -22.53 4.81 6.54
N ALA A 130 -23.69 4.92 7.21
CA ALA A 130 -24.90 5.52 6.64
C ALA A 130 -24.72 6.96 6.11
N LYS A 131 -23.72 7.70 6.61
CA LYS A 131 -23.41 9.07 6.14
C LYS A 131 -22.59 9.11 4.85
N VAL A 132 -21.94 8.01 4.48
CA VAL A 132 -21.11 7.92 3.27
C VAL A 132 -22.02 7.74 2.05
N LYS A 133 -22.06 8.77 1.20
CA LYS A 133 -22.90 8.81 -0.01
C LYS A 133 -22.18 8.29 -1.24
N TYR A 134 -20.85 8.40 -1.26
CA TYR A 134 -20.03 8.11 -2.44
C TYR A 134 -18.99 7.04 -2.12
N TRP A 135 -19.05 5.93 -2.86
CA TRP A 135 -18.12 4.82 -2.77
C TRP A 135 -17.40 4.69 -4.10
N CYS A 136 -16.11 5.00 -4.12
CA CYS A 136 -15.35 5.16 -5.35
C CYS A 136 -14.15 4.22 -5.37
N VAL A 137 -13.89 3.60 -6.52
CA VAL A 137 -12.59 2.98 -6.82
C VAL A 137 -11.60 4.06 -7.21
N ASP A 138 -10.34 3.92 -6.83
CA ASP A 138 -9.28 4.80 -7.31
C ASP A 138 -9.26 4.87 -8.84
N ARG A 139 -9.06 6.07 -9.39
CA ARG A 139 -9.13 6.30 -10.84
C ARG A 139 -8.13 5.47 -11.63
N PHE A 140 -6.97 5.15 -11.05
CA PHE A 140 -5.97 4.28 -11.70
C PHE A 140 -6.48 2.84 -11.81
N HIS A 141 -7.07 2.33 -10.74
CA HIS A 141 -7.61 0.98 -10.67
C HIS A 141 -8.91 0.83 -11.46
N ALA A 142 -9.73 1.87 -11.54
CA ALA A 142 -11.01 1.89 -12.24
C ALA A 142 -10.95 1.43 -13.71
N LYS A 143 -9.79 1.58 -14.38
CA LYS A 143 -9.58 1.11 -15.76
C LYS A 143 -9.66 -0.42 -15.91
N ALA A 144 -9.37 -1.16 -14.84
CA ALA A 144 -9.42 -2.62 -14.83
C ALA A 144 -10.81 -3.18 -14.50
N HIS A 145 -11.82 -2.31 -14.31
CA HIS A 145 -13.18 -2.71 -13.96
C HIS A 145 -14.05 -2.80 -15.21
N GLY A 146 -15.01 -3.73 -15.20
CA GLY A 146 -15.98 -3.85 -16.27
C GLY A 146 -16.93 -2.65 -16.34
N ASP A 147 -17.60 -2.52 -17.49
CA ASP A 147 -18.45 -1.38 -17.89
C ASP A 147 -19.68 -1.13 -16.99
N HIS A 148 -19.88 -1.96 -15.95
CA HIS A 148 -21.03 -1.92 -15.06
C HIS A 148 -20.64 -1.78 -13.57
N CYS A 149 -19.39 -1.45 -13.21
CA CYS A 149 -19.02 -1.23 -11.80
C CYS A 149 -19.69 0.03 -11.24
N PRO A 150 -20.57 -0.08 -10.22
CA PRO A 150 -21.27 1.06 -9.59
C PRO A 150 -20.32 2.06 -8.92
N CYS A 151 -19.08 1.60 -8.73
CA CYS A 151 -18.00 2.18 -7.99
C CYS A 151 -17.00 2.93 -8.88
N SER A 152 -17.13 2.85 -10.21
CA SER A 152 -16.12 3.37 -11.13
C SER A 152 -16.35 4.85 -11.41
N PRO A 153 -15.39 5.74 -11.12
CA PRO A 153 -15.49 7.14 -11.52
C PRO A 153 -15.46 7.30 -13.05
N LEU A 154 -14.96 6.32 -13.81
CA LEU A 154 -14.92 6.40 -15.27
C LEU A 154 -16.30 6.19 -15.91
N LEU A 155 -17.20 5.47 -15.23
CA LEU A 155 -18.54 5.15 -15.72
C LEU A 155 -19.58 6.12 -15.17
N HIS A 156 -19.39 6.60 -13.93
CA HIS A 156 -20.39 7.43 -13.25
C HIS A 156 -19.90 8.88 -13.13
N ARG A 157 -20.50 9.76 -13.95
CA ARG A 157 -20.19 11.21 -13.97
C ARG A 157 -20.27 11.89 -12.59
N ARG A 158 -21.17 11.42 -11.72
CA ARG A 158 -21.30 11.92 -10.34
C ARG A 158 -20.06 11.61 -9.50
N LEU A 159 -19.49 10.40 -9.64
CA LEU A 159 -18.26 10.00 -8.98
C LEU A 159 -17.05 10.72 -9.60
N ASP A 160 -16.94 10.81 -10.93
CA ASP A 160 -15.87 11.57 -11.59
C ASP A 160 -15.78 13.01 -11.09
N ARG A 161 -16.90 13.73 -11.06
CA ARG A 161 -16.96 15.11 -10.55
C ARG A 161 -16.56 15.20 -9.09
N ARG A 162 -16.87 14.19 -8.29
CA ARG A 162 -16.55 14.17 -6.86
C ARG A 162 -15.05 14.03 -6.61
N VAL A 163 -14.38 13.19 -7.39
CA VAL A 163 -12.95 12.85 -7.20
C VAL A 163 -12.00 13.59 -8.14
N ARG A 164 -12.51 14.47 -8.99
CA ARG A 164 -11.73 15.17 -10.04
C ARG A 164 -10.52 15.92 -9.50
N ASP A 165 -10.73 16.70 -8.44
CA ASP A 165 -9.70 17.55 -7.84
C ASP A 165 -9.16 16.96 -6.52
N VAL A 166 -9.30 15.63 -6.37
CA VAL A 166 -8.89 14.90 -5.19
C VAL A 166 -7.62 14.13 -5.51
N ASN A 167 -6.61 14.24 -4.65
CA ASN A 167 -5.37 13.46 -4.80
C ASN A 167 -5.62 11.99 -4.41
N THR A 168 -6.21 11.21 -5.31
CA THR A 168 -6.49 9.78 -5.09
C THR A 168 -5.22 8.94 -4.96
N SER A 169 -4.08 9.46 -5.45
CA SER A 169 -2.76 8.82 -5.34
C SER A 169 -2.01 9.12 -4.03
N ILE A 170 -2.64 9.82 -3.06
CA ILE A 170 -1.97 10.22 -1.81
C ILE A 170 -1.49 9.01 -0.99
N ALA A 171 -2.24 7.90 -1.03
CA ALA A 171 -1.85 6.69 -0.31
C ALA A 171 -0.60 6.05 -0.93
N GLU A 172 -0.55 5.94 -2.26
CA GLU A 172 0.64 5.48 -2.97
C GLU A 172 1.85 6.42 -2.77
N GLN A 173 1.66 7.74 -2.71
CA GLN A 173 2.72 8.71 -2.38
C GLN A 173 3.26 8.47 -0.97
N THR A 174 2.37 8.31 0.00
CA THR A 174 2.72 8.05 1.40
C THR A 174 3.43 6.71 1.54
N PHE A 175 2.91 5.65 0.91
CA PHE A 175 3.57 4.35 0.91
C PHE A 175 4.90 4.35 0.16
N SER A 176 5.05 5.12 -0.92
CA SER A 176 6.34 5.30 -1.58
C SER A 176 7.39 5.87 -0.63
N TRP A 177 7.01 6.80 0.24
CA TRP A 177 7.88 7.32 1.29
C TRP A 177 8.19 6.25 2.35
N PHE A 178 7.18 5.54 2.86
CA PHE A 178 7.37 4.43 3.82
C PHE A 178 8.30 3.32 3.29
N ARG A 179 8.20 2.98 2.00
CA ARG A 179 9.05 1.96 1.35
C ARG A 179 10.52 2.28 1.41
N GLY A 180 10.90 3.56 1.45
CA GLY A 180 12.28 3.99 1.62
C GLY A 180 12.92 3.45 2.90
N TYR A 181 12.11 3.14 3.91
CA TYR A 181 12.54 2.61 5.21
C TYR A 181 12.31 1.11 5.37
N ALA A 182 11.84 0.42 4.33
CA ALA A 182 11.48 -1.00 4.41
C ALA A 182 12.66 -1.86 4.89
N ALA A 183 13.87 -1.61 4.39
CA ALA A 183 15.07 -2.34 4.82
C ALA A 183 15.32 -2.23 6.33
N SER A 184 15.15 -1.05 6.91
CA SER A 184 15.37 -0.79 8.33
C SER A 184 14.23 -1.28 9.22
N PHE A 185 12.98 -1.20 8.77
CA PHE A 185 11.84 -1.69 9.54
C PHE A 185 11.82 -3.22 9.58
N ASN A 186 12.02 -3.84 8.43
CA ASN A 186 11.88 -5.28 8.25
C ASN A 186 12.93 -6.13 8.99
N THR A 187 14.01 -5.53 9.52
CA THR A 187 15.01 -6.22 10.36
C THR A 187 14.57 -6.31 11.82
N LYS A 188 13.66 -5.43 12.26
CA LYS A 188 13.22 -5.32 13.65
C LYS A 188 12.33 -6.49 14.06
N ASN A 189 12.21 -6.72 15.36
CA ASN A 189 11.18 -7.59 15.92
C ASN A 189 9.78 -6.95 15.76
N ALA A 190 8.71 -7.71 16.01
CA ALA A 190 7.34 -7.26 15.76
C ALA A 190 6.98 -5.98 16.51
N ASP A 191 7.18 -5.95 17.82
CA ASP A 191 6.83 -4.81 18.68
C ASP A 191 7.63 -3.55 18.31
N THR A 192 8.93 -3.71 18.07
CA THR A 192 9.81 -2.60 17.68
C THR A 192 9.42 -2.10 16.28
N HIS A 193 9.11 -2.99 15.33
CA HIS A 193 8.62 -2.60 14.00
C HIS A 193 7.36 -1.74 14.11
N ILE A 194 6.37 -2.22 14.85
CA ILE A 194 5.10 -1.51 15.09
C ILE A 194 5.37 -0.13 15.68
N PHE A 195 6.19 -0.05 16.73
CA PHE A 195 6.56 1.21 17.37
C PHE A 195 7.16 2.20 16.37
N TYR A 196 8.11 1.77 15.53
CA TYR A 196 8.73 2.65 14.55
C TYR A 196 7.78 3.08 13.43
N VAL A 197 6.91 2.18 12.95
CA VAL A 197 5.90 2.57 11.93
C VAL A 197 5.00 3.67 12.50
N LEU A 198 4.50 3.48 13.71
CA LEU A 198 3.67 4.46 14.40
C LEU A 198 4.40 5.79 14.65
N LEU A 199 5.67 5.74 15.05
CA LEU A 199 6.52 6.92 15.19
C LEU A 199 6.69 7.68 13.86
N TYR A 200 6.88 6.95 12.75
CA TYR A 200 7.01 7.55 11.42
C TYR A 200 5.69 8.11 10.90
N VAL A 201 4.55 7.47 11.19
CA VAL A 201 3.23 8.05 10.93
C VAL A 201 3.07 9.39 11.66
N LYS A 202 3.47 9.47 12.93
CA LYS A 202 3.45 10.72 13.70
C LYS A 202 4.38 11.76 13.07
N LYS A 203 5.60 11.39 12.69
CA LYS A 203 6.55 12.29 12.02
C LYS A 203 6.03 12.80 10.68
N HIS A 204 5.42 11.94 9.87
CA HIS A 204 4.77 12.32 8.61
C HIS A 204 3.70 13.38 8.83
N ASN A 205 2.77 13.13 9.76
CA ASN A 205 1.71 14.09 10.06
C ASN A 205 2.26 15.44 10.57
N LEU A 206 3.35 15.43 11.34
CA LEU A 206 4.03 16.66 11.77
C LEU A 206 4.65 17.43 10.59
N LEU A 207 5.24 16.74 9.62
CA LEU A 207 5.78 17.37 8.41
C LEU A 207 4.67 17.98 7.56
N VAL A 208 3.59 17.23 7.34
CA VAL A 208 2.41 17.70 6.61
C VAL A 208 1.79 18.94 7.27
N ARG A 209 1.65 18.95 8.60
CA ARG A 209 1.13 20.12 9.35
C ARG A 209 2.03 21.35 9.23
N LYS A 210 3.33 21.16 9.02
CA LYS A 210 4.30 22.24 8.76
C LYS A 210 4.37 22.63 7.28
N ASP A 211 3.41 22.19 6.48
CA ASP A 211 3.38 22.35 5.02
C ASP A 211 4.62 21.80 4.29
N TYR A 212 5.35 20.90 4.95
CA TYR A 212 6.49 20.22 4.36
C TYR A 212 6.00 18.95 3.67
N ILE A 213 5.66 19.07 2.39
CA ILE A 213 5.20 17.95 1.55
C ILE A 213 6.29 17.36 0.66
N ARG A 214 7.51 17.92 0.67
CA ARG A 214 8.63 17.50 -0.20
C ARG A 214 9.15 16.09 0.11
N HIS A 215 8.87 15.54 1.29
CA HIS A 215 9.23 14.14 1.60
C HIS A 215 8.31 13.12 0.91
N LEU A 216 7.10 13.53 0.52
CA LEU A 216 6.24 12.71 -0.32
C LEU A 216 6.79 12.73 -1.74
N ASN A 217 7.01 11.55 -2.30
CA ASN A 217 7.58 11.43 -3.64
C ASN A 217 6.61 12.02 -4.68
N PRO A 218 6.93 13.15 -5.35
CA PRO A 218 6.05 13.72 -6.38
C PRO A 218 5.96 12.80 -7.62
N PHE A 219 6.91 11.89 -7.80
CA PHE A 219 7.02 11.03 -8.97
C PHE A 219 6.13 9.78 -8.92
N SER A 220 5.51 9.39 -7.80
CA SER A 220 4.63 8.22 -7.82
C SER A 220 3.34 8.45 -8.62
N ALA A 221 2.86 9.71 -8.71
CA ALA A 221 1.80 10.12 -9.63
C ALA A 221 2.35 10.60 -10.99
N ARG A 222 3.38 11.46 -11.00
CA ARG A 222 3.86 12.12 -12.24
C ARG A 222 4.72 11.24 -13.14
N ALA A 223 5.53 10.31 -12.60
CA ALA A 223 6.38 9.43 -13.43
C ALA A 223 5.60 8.28 -14.09
N LYS A 224 4.47 7.85 -13.51
CA LYS A 224 3.54 6.92 -14.16
C LYS A 224 2.77 7.62 -15.29
N ALA A 225 2.27 8.84 -15.04
CA ALA A 225 1.59 9.65 -16.05
C ALA A 225 2.52 10.08 -17.22
N SER A 226 3.78 10.41 -16.95
CA SER A 226 4.76 10.80 -17.99
C SER A 226 5.30 9.61 -18.79
N LYS A 227 5.29 8.39 -18.23
CA LYS A 227 5.56 7.15 -18.98
C LYS A 227 4.42 6.79 -19.93
N SER A 228 3.16 7.01 -19.52
CA SER A 228 2.00 6.81 -20.40
C SER A 228 1.89 7.87 -21.51
N GLY A 229 2.55 9.03 -21.36
CA GLY A 229 2.61 10.08 -22.38
C GLY A 229 3.86 10.06 -23.27
N HIS A 230 4.70 9.02 -23.21
CA HIS A 230 5.95 8.92 -23.98
C HIS A 230 6.96 10.09 -23.80
N VAL A 231 6.79 10.96 -22.80
CA VAL A 231 7.69 12.12 -22.57
C VAL A 231 9.06 11.70 -22.04
N LEU A 232 9.15 10.51 -21.41
CA LEU A 232 10.42 9.84 -21.13
C LEU A 232 10.45 8.51 -21.87
N THR A 233 10.79 8.56 -23.15
CA THR A 233 11.28 7.37 -23.85
C THR A 233 12.53 6.89 -23.12
N ARG A 234 12.54 5.61 -22.69
CA ARG A 234 13.83 4.97 -22.39
C ARG A 234 14.67 5.15 -23.66
N PRO A 235 15.92 5.66 -23.58
CA PRO A 235 16.77 5.68 -24.74
C PRO A 235 16.81 4.25 -25.29
N SER A 236 16.51 4.11 -26.58
CA SER A 236 16.59 2.84 -27.29
C SER A 236 17.89 2.15 -26.89
N SER A 237 17.79 0.92 -26.39
CA SER A 237 18.95 0.13 -25.95
C SER A 237 19.97 -0.08 -27.08
N LYS A 238 19.61 0.20 -28.34
CA LYS A 238 20.52 0.19 -29.49
C LYS A 238 21.49 1.38 -29.52
N LYS A 239 21.24 2.47 -28.77
CA LYS A 239 22.15 3.64 -28.69
C LYS A 239 23.26 3.49 -27.66
N TYR A 240 23.18 2.52 -26.76
CA TYR A 240 24.31 2.13 -25.92
C TYR A 240 24.96 0.88 -26.52
N GLN A 241 25.68 1.04 -27.64
CA GLN A 241 26.80 0.15 -27.86
C GLN A 241 27.82 0.49 -26.76
N CYS A 242 27.93 -0.37 -25.74
CA CYS A 242 29.13 -0.38 -24.92
C CYS A 242 30.30 -0.53 -25.90
N ARG A 243 31.02 0.56 -26.17
CA ARG A 243 32.34 0.47 -26.77
C ARG A 243 33.18 -0.26 -25.75
N ARG A 244 33.34 -1.57 -25.95
CA ARG A 244 34.37 -2.36 -25.29
C ARG A 244 35.68 -1.59 -25.50
N PRO A 245 36.42 -1.23 -24.44
CA PRO A 245 37.77 -0.73 -24.62
C PRO A 245 38.53 -1.75 -25.47
N ALA A 246 39.15 -1.28 -26.56
CA ALA A 246 40.08 -2.09 -27.30
C ALA A 246 41.26 -2.44 -26.37
N ALA A 247 41.71 -3.69 -26.45
CA ALA A 247 42.79 -4.31 -25.69
C ALA A 247 42.42 -4.86 -24.28
N SER A 248 42.00 -6.13 -24.28
CA SER A 248 42.79 -7.17 -23.61
C SER A 248 42.41 -8.52 -24.21
N SER A 249 43.12 -8.88 -25.27
CA SER A 249 43.23 -10.25 -25.77
C SER A 249 43.81 -11.12 -24.67
N HIS A 250 43.00 -11.99 -24.07
CA HIS A 250 43.49 -13.29 -23.62
C HIS A 250 42.41 -14.35 -23.86
N SER A 251 42.79 -15.28 -24.71
CA SER A 251 42.17 -16.56 -25.06
C SER A 251 41.79 -17.39 -23.83
N GLY A 252 40.57 -17.92 -23.81
CA GLY A 252 40.13 -18.87 -22.79
C GLY A 252 38.81 -19.56 -23.15
N LEU A 253 38.92 -20.64 -23.93
CA LEU A 253 38.01 -21.78 -24.13
C LEU A 253 36.52 -21.63 -23.75
N VAL A 254 35.68 -21.64 -24.79
CA VAL A 254 34.22 -21.81 -24.70
C VAL A 254 33.91 -23.28 -24.36
N TYR A 255 33.55 -23.57 -23.10
CA TYR A 255 32.90 -24.83 -22.77
C TYR A 255 31.42 -24.76 -23.18
N LYS A 256 31.07 -25.35 -24.33
CA LYS A 256 29.67 -25.62 -24.70
C LYS A 256 29.12 -26.70 -23.76
N LYS A 257 28.08 -26.37 -22.98
CA LYS A 257 27.29 -27.38 -22.25
C LYS A 257 26.53 -28.26 -23.26
N PRO A 258 26.63 -29.60 -23.20
CA PRO A 258 25.85 -30.48 -24.07
C PRO A 258 24.38 -30.55 -23.62
N SER A 259 23.47 -30.53 -24.59
CA SER A 259 22.03 -30.71 -24.40
C SER A 259 21.71 -32.14 -23.97
N LYS A 260 21.08 -32.34 -22.81
CA LYS A 260 20.56 -33.65 -22.41
C LYS A 260 19.26 -33.95 -23.18
N LYS A 261 19.32 -34.80 -24.20
CA LYS A 261 18.17 -35.58 -24.68
C LYS A 261 17.93 -36.71 -23.69
N VAL A 262 16.76 -36.75 -23.07
CA VAL A 262 16.32 -37.86 -22.23
C VAL A 262 15.78 -38.96 -23.15
N MET A 263 16.50 -40.08 -23.24
CA MET A 263 15.99 -41.33 -23.81
C MET A 263 15.04 -41.99 -22.81
N LYS A 264 13.86 -42.39 -23.28
CA LYS A 264 12.97 -43.31 -22.55
C LYS A 264 13.53 -44.71 -22.69
N HIS A 265 13.94 -45.34 -21.59
CA HIS A 265 14.15 -46.78 -21.53
C HIS A 265 12.93 -47.42 -20.86
N HIS A 266 12.23 -48.28 -21.60
CA HIS A 266 11.38 -49.31 -21.03
C HIS A 266 12.28 -50.35 -20.36
N ILE A 267 11.98 -50.68 -19.10
CA ILE A 267 12.47 -51.89 -18.45
C ILE A 267 11.24 -52.66 -17.98
N MET A 268 11.00 -53.79 -18.63
CA MET A 268 10.22 -54.91 -18.09
C MET A 268 11.02 -55.59 -16.99
N GLN A 269 10.32 -56.07 -15.95
CA GLN A 269 10.59 -57.25 -15.10
C GLN A 269 9.48 -57.25 -14.04
N LYS A 270 8.74 -58.32 -13.77
CA LYS A 270 9.01 -59.76 -13.83
C LYS A 270 7.82 -60.51 -14.44
#